data_AF-A0A662F0C9-F1
#
_entry.id   AF-A0A662F0C9-F1
#
_cell.length_a   1.000
_cell.length_b   1.000
_cell.length_c   1.000
_cell.angle_alpha   90.00
_cell.angle_beta   90.00
_cell.angle_gamma   90.00
#
_symmetry.space_group_name_H-M   'P 1'
#
loop_
_entity.id
_entity.type
_entity.pdbx_description
1 polymer ?
#
loop_
_entity_poly.entity_id
_entity_poly.type
_entity_poly.pdbx_seq_one_letter_code
_entity_poly.pdbx_strand_id
1 'polypeptide(L)'
;MDDPLVKARLEKLARLRAEGIDPYPPRAVRADPIGTINSCYSELSSEERSGDRKTIAGRIVAMRRMGKASFLDLRDGTGKIQLHAAADVLGEEEYKRLRSCDIGDFIAAEGEVFRTKRGELTVEVESWRFLAKAIRPLPEKWHGLKDVEL
;
A
#
# COMPACT_ATOMS: atom_id res chain seq x y z
N MET A 1 14.30 -14.85 -20.77
CA MET A 1 14.75 -14.00 -19.64
C MET A 1 14.41 -12.54 -19.93
N ASP A 2 13.25 -12.28 -20.56
CA ASP A 2 12.86 -10.96 -21.08
C ASP A 2 11.38 -10.71 -20.77
N ASP A 3 11.03 -10.62 -19.49
CA ASP A 3 9.70 -10.12 -19.12
C ASP A 3 9.76 -8.58 -19.10
N PRO A 4 9.08 -7.88 -20.02
CA PRO A 4 9.08 -6.41 -20.08
C PRO A 4 8.63 -5.76 -18.76
N LEU A 5 7.76 -6.43 -18.00
CA LEU A 5 7.26 -5.94 -16.72
C LEU A 5 8.33 -6.03 -15.63
N VAL A 6 9.13 -7.09 -15.64
CA VAL A 6 10.30 -7.22 -14.74
C VAL A 6 11.32 -6.12 -15.05
N LYS A 7 11.61 -5.87 -16.34
CA LYS A 7 12.52 -4.80 -16.76
C LYS A 7 12.04 -3.43 -16.27
N ALA A 8 10.77 -3.10 -16.48
CA ALA A 8 10.19 -1.84 -16.01
C ALA A 8 10.28 -1.70 -14.47
N ARG A 9 10.10 -2.79 -13.72
CA ARG A 9 10.24 -2.80 -12.25
C ARG A 9 11.68 -2.60 -11.80
N LEU A 10 12.66 -3.15 -12.52
CA LEU A 10 14.09 -2.91 -12.28
C LEU A 10 14.51 -1.47 -12.56
N GLU A 11 13.98 -0.85 -13.62
CA GLU A 11 14.21 0.57 -13.92
C GLU A 11 13.65 1.47 -12.82
N LYS A 12 12.43 1.17 -12.33
CA LYS A 12 11.86 1.88 -11.17
C LYS A 12 12.70 1.69 -9.91
N LEU A 13 13.20 0.49 -9.66
CA LEU A 13 14.08 0.20 -8.52
C LEU A 13 15.35 1.06 -8.57
N ALA A 14 15.99 1.15 -9.74
CA ALA A 14 17.16 1.99 -9.94
C ALA A 14 16.86 3.47 -9.68
N ARG A 15 15.71 3.96 -10.16
CA ARG A 15 15.27 5.34 -9.92
C ARG A 15 15.03 5.63 -8.43
N LEU A 16 14.36 4.73 -7.71
CA LEU A 16 14.14 4.88 -6.26
C LEU A 16 15.45 5.05 -5.51
N ARG A 17 16.47 4.24 -5.83
CA ARG A 17 17.80 4.34 -5.24
C ARG A 17 18.49 5.66 -5.58
N ALA A 18 18.38 6.11 -6.83
CA ALA A 18 18.94 7.41 -7.26
C ALA A 18 18.29 8.60 -6.54
N GLU A 19 17.01 8.47 -6.15
CA GLU A 19 16.27 9.44 -5.35
C GLU A 19 16.58 9.34 -3.83
N GLY A 20 17.49 8.45 -3.42
CA GLY A 20 17.88 8.24 -2.02
C GLY A 20 16.89 7.39 -1.21
N ILE A 21 15.92 6.74 -1.88
CA ILE A 21 14.93 5.88 -1.24
C ILE A 21 15.47 4.46 -1.20
N ASP A 22 15.55 3.87 -0.01
CA ASP A 22 15.89 2.45 0.15
C ASP A 22 14.65 1.58 -0.10
N PRO A 23 14.62 0.77 -1.17
CA PRO A 23 13.49 -0.12 -1.47
C PRO A 23 13.44 -1.36 -0.57
N TYR A 24 14.47 -1.63 0.23
CA TYR A 24 14.60 -2.80 1.11
C TYR A 24 15.21 -2.41 2.48
N PRO A 25 14.54 -1.54 3.26
CA PRO A 25 15.12 -1.03 4.50
C PRO A 25 15.34 -2.14 5.55
N PRO A 26 16.46 -2.10 6.29
CA PRO A 26 16.84 -3.17 7.22
C PRO A 26 16.07 -3.15 8.55
N ARG A 27 15.38 -2.05 8.87
CA ARG A 27 14.71 -1.87 10.18
C ARG A 27 13.26 -2.32 10.14
N ALA A 28 12.88 -3.16 11.09
CA ALA A 28 11.48 -3.53 11.32
C ALA A 28 10.60 -2.29 11.57
N VAL A 29 9.37 -2.33 11.07
CA VAL A 29 8.32 -1.35 11.39
C VAL A 29 7.42 -1.95 12.44
N ARG A 30 7.14 -1.18 13.50
CA ARG A 30 6.08 -1.52 14.44
C ARG A 30 4.75 -1.12 13.80
N ALA A 31 4.05 -2.09 13.24
CA ALA A 31 2.75 -1.91 12.62
C ALA A 31 1.66 -2.65 13.42
N ASP A 32 0.50 -2.03 13.51
CA ASP A 32 -0.71 -2.65 14.03
C ASP A 32 -1.24 -3.67 13.01
N PRO A 33 -1.66 -4.88 13.45
CA PRO A 33 -2.30 -5.84 12.55
C PRO A 33 -3.58 -5.26 11.95
N ILE A 34 -3.74 -5.37 10.64
CA ILE A 34 -4.88 -4.79 9.92
C ILE A 34 -6.22 -5.37 10.42
N GLY A 35 -6.27 -6.67 10.73
CA GLY A 35 -7.45 -7.33 11.28
C GLY A 35 -7.86 -6.79 12.65
N THR A 36 -6.89 -6.35 13.47
CA THR A 36 -7.16 -5.70 14.75
C THR A 36 -7.79 -4.33 14.54
N ILE A 37 -7.25 -3.51 13.63
CA ILE A 37 -7.83 -2.21 13.28
C ILE A 37 -9.26 -2.38 12.76
N ASN A 38 -9.48 -3.32 11.84
CA ASN A 38 -10.81 -3.59 11.30
C ASN A 38 -11.83 -3.92 12.42
N SER A 39 -11.41 -4.68 13.43
CA SER A 39 -12.25 -5.02 14.59
C SER A 39 -12.49 -3.80 15.49
N CYS A 40 -11.44 -3.06 15.85
CA CYS A 40 -11.51 -1.90 16.74
C CYS A 40 -12.39 -0.77 16.19
N TYR A 41 -12.41 -0.57 14.87
CA TYR A 41 -13.20 0.48 14.21
C TYR A 41 -14.37 -0.08 13.41
N SER A 42 -14.87 -1.27 13.79
CA SER A 42 -15.99 -1.93 13.11
C SER A 42 -17.28 -1.11 13.18
N GLU A 43 -17.53 -0.44 14.31
CA GLU A 43 -18.71 0.38 14.58
C GLU A 43 -18.55 1.87 14.18
N LEU A 44 -17.41 2.26 13.61
CA LEU A 44 -17.20 3.63 13.14
C LEU A 44 -18.27 3.99 12.08
N SER A 45 -18.94 5.12 12.24
CA SER A 45 -20.05 5.51 11.36
C SER A 45 -19.55 5.94 9.99
N SER A 46 -20.42 5.95 8.99
CA SER A 46 -20.07 6.50 7.67
C SER A 46 -19.67 7.97 7.78
N GLU A 47 -18.60 8.35 7.06
CA GLU A 47 -18.02 9.71 7.06
C GLU A 47 -17.41 10.15 8.40
N GLU A 48 -17.33 9.24 9.38
CA GLU A 48 -16.71 9.50 10.68
C GLU A 48 -15.20 9.26 10.62
N ARG A 49 -14.44 10.12 11.32
CA ARG A 49 -13.00 9.98 11.53
C ARG A 49 -12.76 9.63 12.99
N SER A 50 -11.82 8.72 13.26
CA SER A 50 -11.59 8.26 14.63
C SER A 50 -10.74 9.23 15.47
N GLY A 51 -9.97 10.13 14.84
CA GLY A 51 -8.92 10.91 15.50
C GLY A 51 -7.65 10.11 15.83
N ASP A 52 -7.67 8.79 15.63
CA ASP A 52 -6.54 7.90 15.93
C ASP A 52 -5.64 7.72 14.71
N ARG A 53 -4.32 7.90 14.95
CA ARG A 53 -3.29 7.56 13.95
C ARG A 53 -2.80 6.14 14.17
N LYS A 54 -2.75 5.36 13.09
CA LYS A 54 -2.27 3.98 13.10
C LYS A 54 -1.18 3.80 12.07
N THR A 55 -0.19 2.99 12.44
CA THR A 55 0.84 2.53 11.50
C THR A 55 0.47 1.12 11.06
N ILE A 56 0.31 0.91 9.76
CA ILE A 56 0.01 -0.39 9.16
C ILE A 56 1.07 -0.76 8.14
N ALA A 57 1.27 -2.07 7.95
CA ALA A 57 2.22 -2.60 6.99
C ALA A 57 1.60 -3.78 6.26
N GLY A 58 1.89 -3.90 4.96
CA GLY A 58 1.37 -5.00 4.17
C GLY A 58 1.75 -4.91 2.70
N ARG A 59 1.18 -5.80 1.91
CA ARG A 59 1.34 -5.85 0.46
C ARG A 59 0.24 -5.04 -0.22
N ILE A 60 0.61 -4.22 -1.20
CA ILE A 60 -0.34 -3.54 -2.09
C ILE A 60 -0.96 -4.60 -3.00
N VAL A 61 -2.26 -4.85 -2.87
CA VAL A 61 -3.00 -5.83 -3.67
C VAL A 61 -3.90 -5.19 -4.73
N ALA A 62 -4.22 -3.91 -4.58
CA ALA A 62 -4.88 -3.09 -5.59
C ALA A 62 -4.42 -1.64 -5.49
N MET A 63 -4.46 -0.90 -6.60
CA MET A 63 -4.14 0.52 -6.66
C MET A 63 -4.97 1.21 -7.73
N ARG A 64 -5.66 2.29 -7.37
CA ARG A 64 -6.50 3.12 -8.24
C ARG A 64 -6.05 4.57 -8.12
N ARG A 65 -5.69 5.21 -9.24
CA ARG A 65 -5.21 6.59 -9.25
C ARG A 65 -6.32 7.52 -9.76
N MET A 66 -6.53 8.63 -9.08
CA MET A 66 -7.58 9.61 -9.37
C MET A 66 -7.03 11.04 -9.21
N GLY A 67 -6.53 11.63 -10.30
CA GLY A 67 -5.95 12.97 -10.26
C GLY A 67 -4.81 13.09 -9.23
N LYS A 68 -4.99 13.92 -8.20
CA LYS A 68 -4.06 14.15 -7.10
C LYS A 68 -4.24 13.19 -5.90
N ALA A 69 -5.07 12.17 -6.03
CA ALA A 69 -5.30 11.15 -5.00
C ALA A 69 -5.12 9.73 -5.54
N SER A 70 -4.90 8.78 -4.64
CA SER A 70 -4.81 7.36 -4.95
C SER A 70 -5.41 6.53 -3.83
N PHE A 71 -6.18 5.52 -4.22
CA PHE A 71 -6.71 4.50 -3.31
C PHE A 71 -5.91 3.22 -3.49
N LEU A 72 -5.42 2.67 -2.38
CA LEU A 72 -4.64 1.43 -2.38
C LEU A 72 -5.32 0.44 -1.45
N ASP A 73 -5.33 -0.84 -1.81
CA ASP A 73 -5.71 -1.91 -0.89
C ASP A 73 -4.43 -2.51 -0.33
N LEU A 74 -4.23 -2.38 0.98
CA LEU A 74 -3.12 -2.98 1.71
C LEU A 74 -3.59 -4.26 2.39
N ARG A 75 -2.83 -5.34 2.28
CA ARG A 75 -3.14 -6.64 2.88
C ARG A 75 -1.97 -7.19 3.67
N ASP A 76 -2.23 -7.61 4.89
CA ASP A 76 -1.30 -8.38 5.72
C ASP A 76 -1.84 -9.81 5.96
N GLY A 77 -1.24 -10.55 6.89
CA GLY A 77 -1.70 -11.89 7.25
C GLY A 77 -3.03 -11.93 8.01
N THR A 78 -3.52 -10.80 8.51
CA THR A 78 -4.69 -10.69 9.38
C THR A 78 -5.89 -10.04 8.69
N GLY A 79 -5.69 -9.25 7.64
CA GLY A 79 -6.78 -8.57 6.97
C GLY A 79 -6.36 -7.70 5.79
N LYS A 80 -7.35 -6.98 5.27
CA LYS A 80 -7.21 -5.98 4.21
C LYS A 80 -7.80 -4.66 4.70
N ILE A 81 -7.18 -3.53 4.34
CA ILE A 81 -7.69 -2.18 4.60
C ILE A 81 -7.38 -1.27 3.41
N GLN A 82 -8.24 -0.28 3.19
CA GLN A 82 -8.03 0.74 2.17
C GLN A 82 -7.10 1.83 2.69
N LEU A 83 -6.25 2.37 1.82
CA LEU A 83 -5.48 3.59 2.02
C LEU A 83 -6.02 4.68 1.11
N HIS A 84 -6.09 5.90 1.62
CA HIS A 84 -6.33 7.13 0.86
C HIS A 84 -5.06 7.98 0.91
N ALA A 85 -4.32 8.04 -0.19
CA ALA A 85 -3.11 8.85 -0.31
C ALA A 85 -3.38 10.04 -1.24
N ALA A 86 -3.24 11.26 -0.73
CA ALA A 86 -3.52 12.49 -1.46
C ALA A 86 -2.35 13.47 -1.38
N ALA A 87 -2.13 14.22 -2.47
CA ALA A 87 -0.99 15.14 -2.61
C ALA A 87 -1.04 16.33 -1.65
N ASP A 88 -2.23 16.76 -1.25
CA ASP A 88 -2.46 17.82 -0.26
C ASP A 88 -2.10 17.38 1.17
N VAL A 89 -2.23 16.08 1.47
CA VAL A 89 -1.85 15.51 2.77
C VAL A 89 -0.36 15.14 2.80
N LEU A 90 0.13 14.41 1.79
CA LEU A 90 1.52 13.92 1.73
C LEU A 90 2.54 14.97 1.26
N GLY A 91 2.08 16.03 0.58
CA GLY A 91 2.92 16.88 -0.25
C GLY A 91 3.19 16.28 -1.62
N GLU A 92 3.48 17.15 -2.60
CA GLU A 92 3.57 16.74 -4.02
C GLU A 92 4.71 15.74 -4.30
N GLU A 93 5.86 15.93 -3.66
CA GLU A 93 7.04 15.06 -3.87
C GLU A 93 6.83 13.66 -3.27
N GLU A 94 6.35 13.55 -2.03
CA GLU A 94 6.10 12.24 -1.42
C GLU A 94 4.93 11.51 -2.08
N TYR A 95 3.89 12.24 -2.50
CA TYR A 95 2.82 11.65 -3.28
C TYR A 95 3.32 11.12 -4.64
N LYS A 96 4.19 11.88 -5.33
CA LYS A 96 4.82 11.43 -6.58
C LYS A 96 5.65 10.17 -6.38
N ARG A 97 6.39 10.07 -5.27
CA ARG A 97 7.10 8.85 -4.87
C ARG A 97 6.14 7.69 -4.60
N LEU A 98 5.04 7.91 -3.88
CA LEU A 98 4.03 6.88 -3.64
C LEU A 98 3.41 6.37 -4.94
N ARG A 99 3.18 7.25 -5.92
CA ARG A 99 2.68 6.83 -7.25
C ARG A 99 3.65 5.91 -7.98
N SER A 100 4.93 5.85 -7.61
CA SER A 100 5.90 4.93 -8.21
C SER A 100 5.75 3.48 -7.73
N CYS A 101 5.03 3.26 -6.63
CA CYS A 101 4.68 1.92 -6.14
C CYS A 101 3.90 1.12 -7.18
N ASP A 102 4.06 -0.20 -7.11
CA ASP A 102 3.38 -1.20 -7.92
C ASP A 102 2.58 -2.17 -7.07
N ILE A 103 1.56 -2.78 -7.67
CA ILE A 103 0.88 -3.93 -7.06
C ILE A 103 1.90 -5.04 -6.80
N GLY A 104 1.91 -5.54 -5.57
CA GLY A 104 2.86 -6.51 -5.05
C GLY A 104 3.94 -5.91 -4.15
N ASP A 105 4.18 -4.60 -4.20
CA ASP A 105 5.13 -3.95 -3.29
C ASP A 105 4.62 -4.03 -1.84
N PHE A 106 5.56 -4.12 -0.91
CA PHE A 106 5.30 -4.01 0.51
C PHE A 106 5.63 -2.60 0.98
N ILE A 107 4.70 -1.99 1.70
CA ILE A 107 4.85 -0.65 2.28
C ILE A 107 4.39 -0.66 3.73
N ALA A 108 4.88 0.31 4.49
CA ALA A 108 4.23 0.78 5.70
C ALA A 108 3.59 2.14 5.43
N ALA A 109 2.42 2.38 6.01
CA ALA A 109 1.70 3.64 5.93
C ALA A 109 1.24 4.02 7.34
N GLU A 110 1.32 5.31 7.65
CA GLU A 110 0.82 5.88 8.89
C GLU A 110 -0.21 6.96 8.55
N GLY A 111 -1.29 6.98 9.32
CA GLY A 111 -2.15 8.14 9.39
C GLY A 111 -3.50 7.85 10.03
N GLU A 112 -4.46 8.74 9.83
CA GLU A 112 -5.72 8.72 10.56
C GLU A 112 -6.70 7.69 10.00
N VAL A 113 -7.35 6.93 10.89
CA VAL A 113 -8.41 5.99 10.52
C VAL A 113 -9.74 6.73 10.34
N PHE A 114 -10.41 6.48 9.23
CA PHE A 114 -11.75 7.01 8.98
C PHE A 114 -12.60 6.04 8.17
N ARG A 115 -13.90 6.31 8.09
CA ARG A 115 -14.81 5.55 7.22
C ARG A 115 -15.30 6.45 6.10
N THR A 116 -15.14 5.98 4.87
CA THR A 116 -15.62 6.71 3.69
C THR A 116 -17.14 6.78 3.66
N LYS A 117 -17.68 7.66 2.81
CA LYS A 117 -19.12 7.74 2.51
C LYS A 117 -19.74 6.41 2.02
N ARG A 118 -18.93 5.50 1.46
CA ARG A 118 -19.38 4.18 1.01
C ARG A 118 -19.28 3.12 2.10
N GLY A 119 -18.94 3.50 3.34
CA GLY A 119 -18.79 2.59 4.47
C GLY A 119 -17.45 1.83 4.51
N GLU A 120 -16.50 2.13 3.63
CA GLU A 120 -15.20 1.44 3.61
C GLU A 120 -14.23 2.05 4.62
N LEU A 121 -13.76 1.24 5.58
CA LEU A 121 -12.74 1.63 6.55
C LEU A 121 -11.41 1.89 5.84
N THR A 122 -10.83 3.07 6.09
CA THR A 122 -9.72 3.61 5.33
C THR A 122 -8.72 4.30 6.26
N VAL A 123 -7.44 4.26 5.91
CA VAL A 123 -6.40 5.09 6.52
C VAL A 123 -6.06 6.23 5.57
N GLU A 124 -6.22 7.49 6.02
CA GLU A 124 -5.71 8.65 5.30
C GLU A 124 -4.20 8.73 5.52
N VAL A 125 -3.42 8.58 4.44
CA VAL A 125 -1.97 8.41 4.53
C VAL A 125 -1.31 9.77 4.73
N GLU A 126 -0.61 9.90 5.85
CA GLU A 126 0.14 11.10 6.23
C GLU A 126 1.65 10.87 6.11
N SER A 127 2.09 9.62 6.29
CA SER A 127 3.44 9.21 5.95
C SER A 127 3.45 7.77 5.45
N TRP A 128 4.49 7.41 4.70
CA TRP A 128 4.66 6.05 4.20
C TRP A 128 6.14 5.76 3.94
N ARG A 129 6.47 4.48 3.80
CA ARG A 129 7.80 4.03 3.36
C ARG A 129 7.73 2.67 2.69
N PHE A 130 8.69 2.41 1.81
CA PHE A 130 8.90 1.07 1.27
C PHE A 130 9.33 0.10 2.38
N LEU A 131 8.95 -1.16 2.23
CA LEU A 131 9.47 -2.30 2.99
C LEU A 131 10.14 -3.31 2.06
N ALA A 132 9.54 -3.54 0.88
CA ALA A 132 10.14 -4.34 -0.17
C ALA A 132 9.52 -4.01 -1.53
N LYS A 133 10.37 -3.70 -2.51
CA LYS A 133 9.95 -3.62 -3.92
C LYS A 133 9.74 -5.03 -4.50
N ALA A 134 8.58 -5.29 -5.07
CA ALA A 134 8.30 -6.49 -5.83
C ALA A 134 8.81 -6.36 -7.27
N ILE A 135 9.73 -7.24 -7.65
CA ILE A 135 10.31 -7.27 -9.00
C ILE A 135 9.47 -8.11 -9.96
N ARG A 136 8.84 -9.17 -9.46
CA ARG A 136 7.90 -9.97 -10.24
C ARG A 136 6.47 -9.52 -9.97
N PRO A 137 5.63 -9.42 -11.00
CA PRO A 137 4.21 -9.15 -10.82
C PRO A 137 3.53 -10.28 -10.03
N LEU A 138 2.39 -9.95 -9.40
CA LEU A 138 1.50 -10.98 -8.90
C LEU A 138 0.93 -11.77 -10.09
N PRO A 139 0.70 -13.08 -9.96
CA PRO A 139 0.05 -13.85 -11.00
C PRO A 139 -1.34 -13.27 -11.31
N GLU A 140 -1.70 -13.21 -12.59
CA GLU A 140 -3.02 -12.74 -13.00
C GLU A 140 -4.09 -13.74 -12.56
N LYS A 141 -5.23 -13.23 -12.05
CA LYS A 141 -6.34 -14.04 -11.52
C LYS A 141 -6.91 -15.06 -12.54
N TRP A 142 -6.67 -14.87 -13.83
CA TRP A 142 -7.17 -15.71 -14.92
C TRP A 142 -6.27 -16.89 -15.28
N HIS A 143 -5.01 -16.86 -14.84
CA HIS A 143 -4.08 -17.97 -14.95
C HIS A 143 -3.89 -18.56 -13.55
N GLY A 144 -4.92 -19.26 -13.06
CA GLY A 144 -4.85 -19.98 -11.79
C GLY A 144 -3.58 -20.84 -11.71
N LEU A 145 -3.03 -20.99 -10.51
CA LEU A 145 -1.96 -21.95 -10.19
C LEU A 145 -2.39 -23.33 -10.69
N LYS A 146 -1.92 -23.72 -11.87
CA LYS A 146 -2.27 -24.99 -12.54
C LYS A 146 -1.30 -26.11 -12.23
N ASP A 147 -0.23 -25.85 -11.50
CA ASP A 147 0.71 -26.88 -11.05
C ASP A 147 0.55 -27.09 -9.55
N VAL A 148 -0.26 -28.10 -9.22
CA VAL A 148 -0.08 -28.85 -7.99
C VAL A 148 1.09 -29.79 -8.30
N GLU A 149 2.28 -29.50 -7.77
CA GLU A 149 3.35 -30.50 -7.76
C GLU A 149 2.83 -31.70 -6.96
N LEU A 150 2.67 -32.83 -7.65
CA LEU A 150 2.24 -34.13 -7.12
C LEU A 150 3.41 -34.86 -6.47
#